data_AF-A0A820HSS4-F1
#
_entry.id   AF-A0A820HSS4-F1
#
_cell.length_a   1.000
_cell.length_b   1.000
_cell.length_c   1.000
_cell.angle_alpha   90.00
_cell.angle_beta   90.00
_cell.angle_gamma   90.00
#
_symmetry.space_group_name_H-M   'P 1'
#
loop_
_entity.id
_entity.type
_entity.pdbx_description
1 polymer ?
#
loop_
_entity_poly.entity_id
_entity_poly.type
_entity_poly.pdbx_seq_one_letter_code
_entity_poly.pdbx_strand_id
1 'polypeptide(L)'
;MESCFENIKQFQNTNEKEISDETRILSNRLHEVSEVKTNCSRVFSFFSKKDILEHWQQKLSSHRTELAEKMEKLRHAGQVVALKNELLIVKILNRLDFFLKNEKYIDIYTKYQSVLFSKIDNVSKNVSESIEKHQYDRVAREMTNLKSSGDDGEHHLEQSKQALNRGLDIFIEDTKHQAIMLGNNIETKTIEPIVENLKRIQKARQFVSQFLDTPEELDKCVEYVKEMIEE
;
A
#
# COMPACT_ATOMS: atom_id res chain seq x y z
N MET A 1 27.82 -18.34 -3.71
CA MET A 1 27.88 -16.94 -3.23
C MET A 1 27.50 -15.98 -4.35
N GLU A 2 28.27 -15.91 -5.45
CA GLU A 2 27.96 -14.97 -6.55
C GLU A 2 26.59 -15.23 -7.20
N SER A 3 26.31 -16.49 -7.56
CA SER A 3 25.00 -16.89 -8.11
C SER A 3 23.84 -16.53 -7.16
N CYS A 4 23.99 -16.78 -5.85
CA CYS A 4 22.98 -16.43 -4.85
C CYS A 4 22.70 -14.92 -4.85
N PHE A 5 23.75 -14.11 -4.95
CA PHE A 5 23.63 -12.67 -4.94
C PHE A 5 22.99 -12.11 -6.22
N GLU A 6 23.31 -12.67 -7.38
CA GLU A 6 22.66 -12.26 -8.62
C GLU A 6 21.17 -12.65 -8.64
N ASN A 7 20.82 -13.83 -8.08
CA ASN A 7 19.41 -14.24 -7.90
C ASN A 7 18.65 -13.28 -6.98
N ILE A 8 19.28 -12.83 -5.89
CA ILE A 8 18.73 -11.81 -4.99
C ILE A 8 18.44 -10.50 -5.74
N LYS A 9 19.31 -10.08 -6.67
CA LYS A 9 19.16 -8.83 -7.43
C LYS A 9 18.05 -8.87 -8.48
N GLN A 10 17.72 -10.03 -9.02
CA GLN A 10 16.76 -10.19 -10.13
C GLN A 10 15.29 -10.30 -9.67
N PHE A 11 14.97 -9.84 -8.45
CA PHE A 11 13.70 -10.03 -7.75
C PHE A 11 12.42 -9.65 -8.49
N GLN A 12 12.46 -8.84 -9.56
CA GLN A 12 11.26 -8.40 -10.27
C GLN A 12 10.38 -9.57 -10.78
N ASN A 13 10.90 -10.81 -10.79
CA ASN A 13 10.18 -12.02 -11.19
C ASN A 13 10.27 -13.20 -10.17
N THR A 14 10.71 -13.00 -8.92
CA THR A 14 11.11 -14.09 -8.01
C THR A 14 10.24 -14.18 -6.74
N ASN A 15 9.99 -15.40 -6.24
CA ASN A 15 9.23 -15.66 -5.01
C ASN A 15 9.99 -15.19 -3.76
N GLU A 16 9.31 -14.51 -2.82
CA GLU A 16 9.86 -14.06 -1.53
C GLU A 16 10.63 -15.17 -0.79
N LYS A 17 10.10 -16.40 -0.82
CA LYS A 17 10.72 -17.57 -0.19
C LYS A 17 12.10 -17.87 -0.77
N GLU A 18 12.23 -17.78 -2.09
CA GLU A 18 13.49 -18.06 -2.80
C GLU A 18 14.55 -17.01 -2.45
N ILE A 19 14.18 -15.73 -2.38
CA ILE A 19 15.09 -14.66 -1.94
C ILE A 19 15.53 -14.87 -0.49
N SER A 20 14.61 -15.29 0.38
CA SER A 20 14.92 -15.59 1.78
C SER A 20 15.92 -16.73 1.92
N ASP A 21 15.76 -17.79 1.12
CA ASP A 21 16.67 -18.93 1.10
C ASP A 21 18.05 -18.55 0.53
N GLU A 22 18.10 -17.83 -0.58
CA GLU A 22 19.37 -17.38 -1.18
C GLU A 22 20.13 -16.43 -0.24
N THR A 23 19.42 -15.52 0.42
CA THR A 23 20.00 -14.60 1.41
C THR A 23 20.56 -15.37 2.61
N ARG A 24 19.84 -16.40 3.07
CA ARG A 24 20.31 -17.29 4.15
C ARG A 24 21.58 -18.05 3.74
N ILE A 25 21.59 -18.62 2.53
CA ILE A 25 22.76 -19.33 1.99
C ILE A 25 23.96 -18.39 1.92
N LEU A 26 23.77 -17.19 1.36
CA LEU A 26 24.85 -16.19 1.27
C LEU A 26 25.38 -15.80 2.65
N SER A 27 24.49 -15.51 3.60
CA SER A 27 24.85 -15.17 4.99
C SER A 27 25.70 -16.27 5.64
N ASN A 28 25.28 -17.53 5.52
CA ASN A 28 26.00 -18.67 6.09
C ASN A 28 27.40 -18.79 5.48
N ARG A 29 27.53 -18.66 4.16
CA ARG A 29 28.83 -18.73 3.49
C ARG A 29 29.76 -17.59 3.89
N LEU A 30 29.25 -16.37 4.03
CA LEU A 30 30.06 -15.25 4.51
C LEU A 30 30.51 -15.45 5.97
N HIS A 31 29.65 -16.07 6.80
CA HIS A 31 30.01 -16.41 8.17
C HIS A 31 31.13 -17.47 8.21
N GLU A 32 31.02 -18.55 7.43
CA GLU A 32 32.06 -19.58 7.28
C GLU A 32 33.40 -18.96 6.87
N VAL A 33 33.39 -18.07 5.87
CA VAL A 33 34.61 -17.38 5.41
C VAL A 33 35.21 -16.50 6.51
N SER A 34 34.37 -15.78 7.25
CA SER A 34 34.79 -14.96 8.39
C SER A 34 35.40 -15.80 9.51
N GLU A 35 34.80 -16.94 9.82
CA GLU A 35 35.28 -17.87 10.83
C GLU A 35 36.63 -18.47 10.44
N VAL A 36 36.78 -18.93 9.19
CA VAL A 36 38.06 -19.45 8.68
C VAL A 36 39.15 -18.38 8.70
N LYS A 37 38.85 -17.14 8.33
CA LYS A 37 39.82 -16.02 8.40
C LYS A 37 40.31 -15.77 9.83
N THR A 38 39.40 -15.88 10.81
CA THR A 38 39.67 -15.56 12.22
C THR A 38 40.34 -16.71 12.97
N ASN A 39 39.80 -17.92 12.84
CA ASN A 39 40.19 -19.08 13.64
C ASN A 39 41.20 -20.00 12.94
N CYS A 40 41.28 -19.94 11.60
CA CYS A 40 42.07 -20.85 10.77
C CYS A 40 42.93 -20.08 9.76
N SER A 41 43.68 -19.07 10.22
CA SER A 41 44.47 -18.17 9.36
C SER A 41 45.43 -18.89 8.39
N ARG A 42 46.00 -20.03 8.80
CA ARG A 42 46.84 -20.90 7.95
C ARG A 42 46.05 -21.55 6.81
N VAL A 43 44.77 -21.86 6.99
CA VAL A 43 43.90 -22.36 5.91
C VAL A 43 43.52 -21.20 5.01
N PHE A 44 43.18 -20.05 5.59
CA PHE A 44 42.85 -18.83 4.85
C PHE A 44 44.03 -18.35 3.97
N SER A 45 45.27 -18.61 4.36
CA SER A 45 46.46 -18.29 3.56
C SER A 45 46.58 -19.08 2.25
N PHE A 46 45.76 -20.13 2.03
CA PHE A 46 45.66 -20.82 0.74
C PHE A 46 44.53 -20.31 -0.17
N PHE A 47 43.65 -19.42 0.32
CA PHE A 47 42.58 -18.85 -0.52
C PHE A 47 43.16 -17.98 -1.63
N SER A 48 42.66 -18.10 -2.85
CA SER A 48 43.13 -17.27 -3.98
C SER A 48 42.84 -15.78 -3.78
N LYS A 49 41.74 -15.45 -3.09
CA LYS A 49 41.30 -14.07 -2.82
C LYS A 49 41.36 -13.75 -1.33
N LYS A 50 42.37 -12.97 -0.91
CA LYS A 50 42.59 -12.60 0.51
C LYS A 50 41.64 -11.53 1.02
N ASP A 51 41.16 -10.69 0.11
CA ASP A 51 40.25 -9.57 0.32
C ASP A 51 38.78 -9.97 0.09
N ILE A 52 38.45 -11.25 0.18
CA ILE A 52 37.11 -11.76 -0.15
C ILE A 52 36.01 -11.11 0.70
N LEU A 53 36.24 -10.88 2.00
CA LEU A 53 35.26 -10.25 2.88
C LEU A 53 35.12 -8.76 2.59
N GLU A 54 36.23 -8.09 2.34
CA GLU A 54 36.28 -6.68 1.95
C GLU A 54 35.55 -6.45 0.62
N HIS A 55 35.73 -7.34 -0.34
CA HIS A 55 35.02 -7.32 -1.61
C HIS A 55 33.51 -7.51 -1.44
N TRP A 56 33.08 -8.48 -0.62
CA TRP A 56 31.67 -8.68 -0.33
C TRP A 56 31.07 -7.51 0.43
N GLN A 57 31.79 -6.93 1.38
CA GLN A 57 31.37 -5.72 2.07
C GLN A 57 31.11 -4.58 1.07
N GLN A 58 32.01 -4.36 0.11
CA GLN A 58 31.81 -3.35 -0.95
C GLN A 58 30.58 -3.68 -1.80
N LYS A 59 30.44 -4.93 -2.25
CA LYS A 59 29.32 -5.37 -3.09
C LYS A 59 27.96 -5.18 -2.40
N LEU A 60 27.87 -5.55 -1.13
CA LEU A 60 26.68 -5.35 -0.31
C LEU A 60 26.40 -3.85 -0.09
N SER A 61 27.43 -3.04 0.11
CA SER A 61 27.29 -1.60 0.30
C SER A 61 26.78 -0.90 -0.97
N SER A 62 27.34 -1.26 -2.14
CA SER A 62 26.88 -0.74 -3.43
C SER A 62 25.42 -1.10 -3.71
N HIS A 63 25.05 -2.36 -3.52
CA HIS A 63 23.67 -2.81 -3.72
C HIS A 63 22.70 -2.13 -2.76
N ARG A 64 23.10 -1.94 -1.49
CA ARG A 64 22.31 -1.17 -0.53
C ARG A 64 22.03 0.24 -1.06
N THR A 65 23.04 0.94 -1.56
CA THR A 65 22.88 2.30 -2.12
C THR A 65 21.93 2.30 -3.32
N GLU A 66 22.09 1.36 -4.25
CA GLU A 66 21.17 1.20 -5.40
C GLU A 66 19.71 1.02 -4.94
N LEU A 67 19.50 0.18 -3.92
CA LEU A 67 18.18 -0.08 -3.36
C LEU A 67 17.60 1.15 -2.66
N ALA A 68 18.41 1.89 -1.91
CA ALA A 68 18.01 3.14 -1.27
C ALA A 68 17.55 4.19 -2.29
N GLU A 69 18.28 4.35 -3.40
CA GLU A 69 17.95 5.26 -4.49
C GLU A 69 16.68 4.84 -5.22
N LYS A 70 16.52 3.53 -5.48
CA LYS A 70 15.31 2.96 -6.09
C LYS A 70 14.09 3.23 -5.23
N MET A 71 14.16 2.96 -3.92
CA MET A 71 13.07 3.24 -2.99
C MET A 71 12.76 4.74 -2.89
N GLU A 72 13.77 5.59 -2.95
CA GLU A 72 13.57 7.04 -2.97
C GLU A 72 12.80 7.49 -4.23
N LYS A 73 13.14 6.93 -5.40
CA LYS A 73 12.41 7.19 -6.66
C LYS A 73 10.96 6.72 -6.57
N LEU A 74 10.72 5.50 -6.06
CA LEU A 74 9.37 4.95 -5.87
C LEU A 74 8.54 5.81 -4.90
N ARG A 75 9.18 6.30 -3.83
CA ARG A 75 8.56 7.21 -2.87
C ARG A 75 8.05 8.48 -3.56
N HIS A 76 8.90 9.15 -4.33
CA HIS A 76 8.56 10.38 -5.04
C HIS A 76 7.51 10.15 -6.13
N ALA A 77 7.58 9.01 -6.83
CA ALA A 77 6.61 8.63 -7.85
C ALA A 77 5.25 8.18 -7.29
N GLY A 78 5.08 8.09 -5.96
CA GLY A 78 3.83 7.65 -5.35
C GLY A 78 3.52 6.16 -5.54
N GLN A 79 4.47 5.35 -5.97
CA GLN A 79 4.26 3.92 -6.27
C GLN A 79 4.30 3.07 -4.99
N VAL A 80 3.24 3.13 -4.19
CA VAL A 80 3.16 2.49 -2.85
C VAL A 80 3.36 0.98 -2.92
N VAL A 81 2.70 0.29 -3.86
CA VAL A 81 2.81 -1.18 -4.01
C VAL A 81 4.25 -1.59 -4.34
N ALA A 82 4.88 -0.89 -5.29
CA ALA A 82 6.28 -1.16 -5.65
C ALA A 82 7.23 -0.86 -4.46
N LEU A 83 6.99 0.23 -3.74
CA LEU A 83 7.78 0.57 -2.54
C LEU A 83 7.66 -0.50 -1.45
N LYS A 84 6.45 -1.03 -1.23
CA LYS A 84 6.21 -2.15 -0.30
C LYS A 84 6.98 -3.41 -0.72
N ASN A 85 6.96 -3.76 -2.00
CA ASN A 85 7.70 -4.92 -2.50
C ASN A 85 9.21 -4.77 -2.24
N GLU A 86 9.80 -3.60 -2.53
CA GLU A 86 11.21 -3.36 -2.22
C GLU A 86 11.48 -3.42 -0.70
N LEU A 87 10.55 -2.93 0.12
CA LEU A 87 10.68 -2.96 1.58
C LEU A 87 10.76 -4.39 2.13
N LEU A 88 10.00 -5.33 1.55
CA LEU A 88 10.08 -6.76 1.91
C LEU A 88 11.47 -7.34 1.60
N ILE A 89 12.06 -6.98 0.46
CA ILE A 89 13.43 -7.41 0.12
C ILE A 89 14.42 -6.86 1.13
N VAL A 90 14.37 -5.56 1.44
CA VAL A 90 15.26 -4.93 2.42
C VAL A 90 15.16 -5.64 3.77
N LYS A 91 13.93 -6.03 4.18
CA LYS A 91 13.70 -6.80 5.40
C LYS A 91 14.39 -8.15 5.38
N ILE A 92 14.42 -8.85 4.25
CA ILE A 92 15.15 -10.12 4.12
C ILE A 92 16.66 -9.89 4.14
N LEU A 93 17.13 -8.86 3.44
CA LEU A 93 18.54 -8.52 3.30
C LEU A 93 19.18 -8.00 4.59
N ASN A 94 18.39 -7.57 5.57
CA ASN A 94 18.91 -7.19 6.89
C ASN A 94 19.72 -8.31 7.58
N ARG A 95 19.56 -9.56 7.17
CA ARG A 95 20.38 -10.70 7.63
C ARG A 95 21.86 -10.53 7.27
N LEU A 96 22.14 -9.75 6.24
CA LEU A 96 23.50 -9.46 5.78
C LEU A 96 24.10 -8.22 6.47
N ASP A 97 23.36 -7.54 7.35
CA ASP A 97 23.81 -6.31 8.04
C ASP A 97 25.05 -6.54 8.91
N PHE A 98 25.26 -7.76 9.40
CA PHE A 98 26.46 -8.13 10.15
C PHE A 98 27.75 -7.91 9.32
N PHE A 99 27.67 -8.04 8.00
CA PHE A 99 28.81 -7.88 7.09
C PHE A 99 28.99 -6.43 6.60
N LEU A 100 28.14 -5.50 7.04
CA LEU A 100 28.23 -4.07 6.74
C LEU A 100 28.80 -3.32 7.95
N LYS A 101 29.72 -2.37 7.71
CA LYS A 101 30.38 -1.61 8.79
C LYS A 101 29.58 -0.38 9.24
N ASN A 102 28.97 0.33 8.30
CA ASN A 102 28.36 1.63 8.54
C ASN A 102 26.85 1.53 8.35
N GLU A 103 26.41 1.80 7.13
CA GLU A 103 25.00 1.87 6.81
C GLU A 103 24.42 0.49 6.51
N LYS A 104 23.28 0.19 7.11
CA LYS A 104 22.65 -1.13 7.08
C LYS A 104 21.37 -1.14 6.25
N TYR A 105 20.91 -2.34 5.87
CA TYR A 105 19.60 -2.54 5.26
C TYR A 105 18.48 -2.25 6.27
N ILE A 106 18.65 -2.57 7.56
CA ILE A 106 17.64 -2.23 8.58
C ILE A 106 17.35 -0.72 8.67
N ASP A 107 18.34 0.14 8.40
CA ASP A 107 18.16 1.59 8.41
C ASP A 107 17.23 2.04 7.27
N ILE A 108 17.41 1.45 6.08
CA ILE A 108 16.54 1.65 4.92
C ILE A 108 15.13 1.16 5.25
N TYR A 109 15.02 -0.04 5.81
CA TYR A 109 13.73 -0.62 6.17
C TYR A 109 12.95 0.30 7.11
N THR A 110 13.58 0.72 8.21
CA THR A 110 12.94 1.57 9.22
C THR A 110 12.49 2.89 8.63
N LYS A 111 13.35 3.53 7.81
CA LYS A 111 13.02 4.79 7.14
C LYS A 111 11.78 4.65 6.25
N TYR A 112 11.77 3.70 5.33
CA TYR A 112 10.68 3.60 4.35
C TYR A 112 9.43 2.92 4.90
N GLN A 113 9.53 2.11 5.95
CA GLN A 113 8.37 1.58 6.66
C GLN A 113 7.55 2.72 7.29
N SER A 114 8.21 3.69 7.95
CA SER A 114 7.52 4.86 8.50
C SER A 114 6.82 5.71 7.43
N VAL A 115 7.44 5.82 6.25
CA VAL A 115 6.88 6.52 5.09
C VAL A 115 5.68 5.75 4.53
N LEU A 116 5.72 4.42 4.52
CA LEU A 116 4.61 3.59 4.05
C LEU A 116 3.39 3.76 4.96
N PHE A 117 3.57 3.64 6.29
CA PHE A 117 2.48 3.81 7.25
C PHE A 117 1.86 5.20 7.17
N SER A 118 2.68 6.26 7.18
CA SER A 118 2.15 7.62 7.05
C SER A 118 1.41 7.86 5.73
N LYS A 119 1.80 7.18 4.63
CA LYS A 119 1.04 7.24 3.38
C LYS A 119 -0.30 6.50 3.49
N ILE A 120 -0.34 5.32 4.10
CA ILE A 120 -1.57 4.55 4.30
C ILE A 120 -2.56 5.35 5.18
N ASP A 121 -2.09 5.95 6.27
CA ASP A 121 -2.90 6.82 7.12
C ASP A 121 -3.49 8.01 6.34
N ASN A 122 -2.65 8.66 5.52
CA ASN A 122 -3.10 9.76 4.67
C ASN A 122 -4.13 9.31 3.62
N VAL A 123 -3.97 8.12 3.03
CA VAL A 123 -4.97 7.54 2.11
C VAL A 123 -6.30 7.33 2.84
N SER A 124 -6.28 6.75 4.04
CA SER A 124 -7.49 6.57 4.86
C SER A 124 -8.17 7.90 5.18
N LYS A 125 -7.41 8.94 5.55
CA LYS A 125 -7.95 10.28 5.80
C LYS A 125 -8.56 10.88 4.53
N ASN A 126 -7.89 10.74 3.39
CA ASN A 126 -8.39 11.21 2.10
C ASN A 126 -9.70 10.53 1.71
N VAL A 127 -9.89 9.25 2.06
CA VAL A 127 -11.16 8.55 1.85
C VAL A 127 -12.28 9.24 2.63
N SER A 128 -12.10 9.44 3.95
CA SER A 128 -13.11 10.10 4.79
C SER A 128 -13.47 11.50 4.27
N GLU A 129 -12.49 12.34 3.95
CA GLU A 129 -12.74 13.69 3.40
C GLU A 129 -13.45 13.65 2.03
N SER A 130 -13.19 12.61 1.22
CA SER A 130 -13.82 12.46 -0.10
C SER A 130 -15.26 11.96 0.02
N ILE A 131 -15.57 11.14 1.03
CA ILE A 131 -16.94 10.72 1.36
C ILE A 131 -17.79 11.94 1.72
N GLU A 132 -17.30 12.79 2.62
CA GLU A 132 -17.99 14.03 3.05
C GLU A 132 -18.27 14.99 1.87
N LYS A 133 -17.38 15.00 0.87
CA LYS A 133 -17.49 15.85 -0.33
C LYS A 133 -18.23 15.17 -1.49
N HIS A 134 -18.76 13.96 -1.30
CA HIS A 134 -19.39 13.15 -2.35
C HIS A 134 -18.50 12.91 -3.59
N GLN A 135 -17.18 12.86 -3.41
CA GLN A 135 -16.19 12.59 -4.45
C GLN A 135 -15.97 11.08 -4.62
N TYR A 136 -17.03 10.36 -5.01
CA TYR A 136 -17.06 8.89 -4.99
C TYR A 136 -16.07 8.23 -5.96
N ASP A 137 -15.71 8.90 -7.06
CA ASP A 137 -14.63 8.47 -7.96
C ASP A 137 -13.28 8.41 -7.24
N ARG A 138 -12.99 9.42 -6.41
CA ARG A 138 -11.78 9.49 -5.59
C ARG A 138 -11.83 8.45 -4.48
N VAL A 139 -12.96 8.28 -3.80
CA VAL A 139 -13.17 7.23 -2.80
C VAL A 139 -12.84 5.86 -3.38
N ALA A 140 -13.39 5.52 -4.54
CA ALA A 140 -13.15 4.23 -5.20
C ALA A 140 -11.67 3.98 -5.49
N ARG A 141 -10.97 5.01 -6.00
CA ARG A 141 -9.53 4.93 -6.29
C ARG A 141 -8.71 4.72 -5.02
N GLU A 142 -8.94 5.50 -3.98
CA GLU A 142 -8.19 5.40 -2.73
C GLU A 142 -8.48 4.08 -1.98
N MET A 143 -9.74 3.61 -1.96
CA MET A 143 -10.08 2.30 -1.40
C MET A 143 -9.45 1.14 -2.19
N THR A 144 -9.31 1.28 -3.51
CA THR A 144 -8.56 0.32 -4.34
C THR A 144 -7.07 0.31 -3.99
N ASN A 145 -6.49 1.48 -3.69
CA ASN A 145 -5.11 1.59 -3.21
C ASN A 145 -4.93 0.89 -1.86
N LEU A 146 -5.89 1.06 -0.93
CA LEU A 146 -5.88 0.37 0.37
C LEU A 146 -5.98 -1.15 0.18
N LYS A 147 -6.91 -1.62 -0.66
CA LYS A 147 -7.05 -3.05 -1.00
C LYS A 147 -5.76 -3.64 -1.59
N SER A 148 -5.10 -2.89 -2.45
CA SER A 148 -3.83 -3.31 -3.08
C SER A 148 -2.64 -3.28 -2.12
N SER A 149 -2.79 -2.66 -0.94
CA SER A 149 -1.76 -2.59 0.08
C SER A 149 -1.69 -3.86 0.96
N GLY A 150 -2.58 -4.85 0.75
CA GLY A 150 -2.60 -6.12 1.49
C GLY A 150 -2.89 -5.95 2.98
N ASP A 151 -2.31 -6.79 3.83
CA ASP A 151 -2.54 -6.82 5.29
C ASP A 151 -2.40 -5.43 5.95
N ASP A 152 -1.42 -4.62 5.52
CA ASP A 152 -1.19 -3.28 6.07
C ASP A 152 -2.33 -2.30 5.75
N GLY A 153 -3.07 -2.53 4.66
CA GLY A 153 -4.19 -1.69 4.23
C GLY A 153 -5.57 -2.25 4.59
N GLU A 154 -5.65 -3.51 5.02
CA GLU A 154 -6.92 -4.19 5.24
C GLU A 154 -7.74 -3.54 6.37
N HIS A 155 -7.08 -3.21 7.49
CA HIS A 155 -7.74 -2.53 8.61
C HIS A 155 -8.32 -1.17 8.19
N HIS A 156 -7.55 -0.37 7.44
CA HIS A 156 -7.97 0.93 6.94
C HIS A 156 -9.06 0.81 5.86
N LEU A 157 -8.99 -0.21 5.01
CA LEU A 157 -10.02 -0.50 4.03
C LEU A 157 -11.35 -0.80 4.71
N GLU A 158 -11.33 -1.62 5.76
CA GLU A 158 -12.55 -2.00 6.47
C GLU A 158 -13.17 -0.81 7.21
N GLN A 159 -12.35 0.01 7.89
CA GLN A 159 -12.81 1.28 8.45
C GLN A 159 -13.38 2.22 7.39
N SER A 160 -12.76 2.28 6.22
CA SER A 160 -13.22 3.10 5.09
C SER A 160 -14.56 2.62 4.54
N LYS A 161 -14.78 1.30 4.44
CA LYS A 161 -16.09 0.74 4.05
C LYS A 161 -17.17 1.09 5.08
N GLN A 162 -16.88 0.92 6.37
CA GLN A 162 -17.83 1.26 7.42
C GLN A 162 -18.20 2.75 7.40
N ALA A 163 -17.22 3.63 7.20
CA ALA A 163 -17.45 5.06 7.05
C ALA A 163 -18.28 5.38 5.78
N LEU A 164 -17.99 4.70 4.66
CA LEU A 164 -18.73 4.86 3.42
C LEU A 164 -20.18 4.41 3.54
N ASN A 165 -20.43 3.20 4.08
CA ASN A 165 -21.78 2.66 4.28
C ASN A 165 -22.58 3.60 5.19
N ARG A 166 -22.06 3.97 6.37
CA ARG A 166 -22.74 4.92 7.28
C ARG A 166 -23.00 6.28 6.63
N GLY A 167 -22.02 6.82 5.91
CA GLY A 167 -22.16 8.11 5.24
C GLY A 167 -23.24 8.08 4.15
N LEU A 168 -23.32 6.98 3.40
CA LEU A 168 -24.35 6.79 2.38
C LEU A 168 -25.73 6.54 3.00
N ASP A 169 -25.83 5.77 4.09
CA ASP A 169 -27.10 5.55 4.79
C ASP A 169 -27.71 6.87 5.27
N ILE A 170 -26.90 7.71 5.93
CA ILE A 170 -27.33 9.06 6.37
C ILE A 170 -27.75 9.90 5.16
N PHE A 171 -26.95 9.90 4.09
CA PHE A 171 -27.23 10.70 2.90
C PHE A 171 -28.50 10.26 2.15
N ILE A 172 -28.77 8.95 2.10
CA ILE A 172 -29.99 8.36 1.55
C ILE A 172 -31.19 8.84 2.36
N GLU A 173 -31.14 8.70 3.69
CA GLU A 173 -32.25 9.10 4.56
C GLU A 173 -32.51 10.61 4.52
N ASP A 174 -31.46 11.44 4.51
CA ASP A 174 -31.58 12.89 4.35
C ASP A 174 -32.24 13.25 3.00
N THR A 175 -31.88 12.54 1.92
CA THR A 175 -32.46 12.76 0.59
C THR A 175 -33.93 12.36 0.54
N LYS A 176 -34.31 11.22 1.13
CA LYS A 176 -35.71 10.81 1.27
C LYS A 176 -36.50 11.83 2.10
N HIS A 177 -35.94 12.30 3.20
CA HIS A 177 -36.59 13.28 4.07
C HIS A 177 -36.84 14.60 3.33
N GLN A 178 -35.86 15.09 2.55
CA GLN A 178 -36.04 16.26 1.70
C GLN A 178 -37.17 16.06 0.67
N ALA A 179 -37.25 14.88 0.06
CA ALA A 179 -38.34 14.55 -0.87
C ALA A 179 -39.71 14.56 -0.17
N ILE A 180 -39.82 13.98 1.03
CA ILE A 180 -41.05 14.00 1.83
C ILE A 180 -41.48 15.44 2.18
N MET A 181 -40.52 16.31 2.50
CA MET A 181 -40.77 17.70 2.88
C MET A 181 -41.26 18.59 1.73
N LEU A 182 -41.13 18.16 0.46
CA LEU A 182 -41.64 18.92 -0.68
C LEU A 182 -43.17 19.07 -0.65
N GLY A 183 -43.90 18.08 -0.13
CA GLY A 183 -45.38 18.07 -0.14
C GLY A 183 -45.97 18.39 -1.52
N ASN A 184 -47.20 18.93 -1.56
CA ASN A 184 -47.92 19.20 -2.82
C ASN A 184 -47.54 20.53 -3.51
N ASN A 185 -46.68 21.37 -2.91
CA ASN A 185 -46.35 22.70 -3.43
C ASN A 185 -44.90 22.72 -3.91
N ILE A 186 -44.71 22.22 -5.11
CA ILE A 186 -43.41 22.01 -5.71
C ILE A 186 -42.99 23.28 -6.47
N GLU A 187 -42.04 24.05 -5.91
CA GLU A 187 -41.31 25.07 -6.65
C GLU A 187 -40.02 24.46 -7.24
N THR A 188 -39.63 24.82 -8.46
CA THR A 188 -38.39 24.28 -9.09
C THR A 188 -37.14 24.49 -8.22
N LYS A 189 -37.09 25.60 -7.48
CA LYS A 189 -36.00 25.92 -6.54
C LYS A 189 -35.92 24.97 -5.35
N THR A 190 -37.02 24.31 -4.96
CA THR A 190 -37.02 23.33 -3.87
C THR A 190 -36.66 21.92 -4.36
N ILE A 191 -36.83 21.61 -5.65
CA ILE A 191 -36.46 20.32 -6.25
C ILE A 191 -34.97 20.21 -6.59
N GLU A 192 -34.36 21.30 -7.06
CA GLU A 192 -32.95 21.31 -7.54
C GLU A 192 -31.95 20.61 -6.59
N PRO A 193 -31.98 20.84 -5.26
CA PRO A 193 -31.09 20.16 -4.32
C PRO A 193 -31.28 18.64 -4.28
N ILE A 194 -32.53 18.17 -4.38
CA ILE A 194 -32.85 16.73 -4.34
C ILE A 194 -32.37 16.04 -5.62
N VAL A 195 -32.56 16.68 -6.78
CA VAL A 195 -32.04 16.15 -8.06
C VAL A 195 -30.50 16.06 -8.03
N GLU A 196 -29.83 17.04 -7.43
CA GLU A 196 -28.38 16.99 -7.25
C GLU A 196 -27.96 15.85 -6.29
N ASN A 197 -28.72 15.61 -5.22
CA ASN A 197 -28.48 14.47 -4.35
C ASN A 197 -28.67 13.13 -5.06
N LEU A 198 -29.72 12.98 -5.88
CA LEU A 198 -29.92 11.77 -6.70
C LEU A 198 -28.77 11.53 -7.68
N LYS A 199 -28.23 12.57 -8.30
CA LYS A 199 -27.02 12.46 -9.14
C LYS A 199 -25.82 11.97 -8.34
N ARG A 200 -25.65 12.42 -7.09
CA ARG A 200 -24.58 11.96 -6.19
C ARG A 200 -24.78 10.50 -5.78
N ILE A 201 -26.00 10.08 -5.48
CA ILE A 201 -26.35 8.66 -5.21
C ILE A 201 -26.04 7.78 -6.42
N GLN A 202 -26.37 8.23 -7.63
CA GLN A 202 -26.02 7.52 -8.87
C GLN A 202 -24.50 7.41 -9.06
N LYS A 203 -23.74 8.47 -8.77
CA LYS A 203 -22.27 8.42 -8.76
C LYS A 203 -21.74 7.42 -7.73
N ALA A 204 -22.32 7.38 -6.54
CA ALA A 204 -21.94 6.40 -5.52
C ALA A 204 -22.15 4.97 -6.04
N ARG A 205 -23.31 4.69 -6.64
CA ARG A 205 -23.60 3.39 -7.26
C ARG A 205 -22.56 3.02 -8.32
N GLN A 206 -22.22 3.96 -9.19
CA GLN A 206 -21.28 3.73 -10.27
C GLN A 206 -19.86 3.42 -9.77
N PHE A 207 -19.36 4.20 -8.81
CA PHE A 207 -17.94 4.15 -8.45
C PHE A 207 -17.63 3.25 -7.26
N VAL A 208 -18.52 3.17 -6.27
CA VAL A 208 -18.20 2.53 -4.98
C VAL A 208 -19.06 1.33 -4.63
N SER A 209 -19.97 0.89 -5.51
CA SER A 209 -20.86 -0.27 -5.26
C SER A 209 -20.14 -1.54 -4.80
N GLN A 210 -18.96 -1.83 -5.34
CA GLN A 210 -18.15 -2.98 -4.95
C GLN A 210 -17.63 -2.94 -3.49
N PHE A 211 -17.76 -1.80 -2.81
CA PHE A 211 -17.34 -1.59 -1.43
C PHE A 211 -18.52 -1.45 -0.46
N LEU A 212 -19.76 -1.56 -0.95
CA LEU A 212 -20.97 -1.43 -0.14
C LEU A 212 -21.49 -2.77 0.34
N ASP A 213 -22.14 -2.77 1.49
CA ASP A 213 -22.79 -3.96 2.05
C ASP A 213 -24.12 -4.23 1.34
N THR A 214 -24.85 -3.17 1.00
CA THR A 214 -26.19 -3.21 0.36
C THR A 214 -26.29 -2.19 -0.77
N PRO A 215 -25.61 -2.40 -1.92
CA PRO A 215 -25.62 -1.45 -3.03
C PRO A 215 -27.01 -1.21 -3.64
N GLU A 216 -27.95 -2.13 -3.45
CA GLU A 216 -29.34 -2.06 -3.93
C GLU A 216 -30.14 -0.95 -3.24
N GLU A 217 -29.76 -0.53 -2.02
CA GLU A 217 -30.43 0.57 -1.30
C GLU A 217 -30.30 1.91 -2.04
N LEU A 218 -29.22 2.10 -2.80
CA LEU A 218 -29.06 3.29 -3.64
C LEU A 218 -30.13 3.34 -4.74
N ASP A 219 -30.45 2.19 -5.34
CA ASP A 219 -31.47 2.10 -6.39
C ASP A 219 -32.87 2.31 -5.81
N LYS A 220 -33.17 1.71 -4.66
CA LYS A 220 -34.43 1.92 -3.95
C LYS A 220 -34.64 3.39 -3.59
N CYS A 221 -33.60 4.09 -3.15
CA CYS A 221 -33.69 5.52 -2.86
C CYS A 221 -34.02 6.33 -4.12
N VAL A 222 -33.37 6.03 -5.25
CA VAL A 222 -33.61 6.75 -6.51
C VAL A 222 -35.04 6.55 -6.99
N GLU A 223 -35.56 5.33 -6.96
CA GLU A 223 -36.94 5.05 -7.38
C GLU A 223 -37.96 5.69 -6.42
N TYR A 224 -37.78 5.57 -5.10
CA TYR A 224 -38.66 6.18 -4.11
C TYR A 224 -38.79 7.71 -4.29
N VAL A 225 -37.67 8.40 -4.49
CA VAL A 225 -37.69 9.87 -4.63
C VAL A 225 -38.28 10.29 -5.97
N LYS A 226 -38.10 9.50 -7.05
CA LYS A 226 -38.76 9.78 -8.33
C LYS A 226 -40.27 9.68 -8.22
N GLU A 227 -40.78 8.59 -7.63
CA GLU A 227 -42.21 8.39 -7.41
C GLU A 227 -42.81 9.58 -6.63
N MET A 228 -42.14 10.03 -5.58
CA MET A 228 -42.56 11.18 -4.77
C MET A 228 -42.56 12.54 -5.49
N ILE A 229 -41.79 12.70 -6.57
CA ILE A 229 -41.71 13.96 -7.33
C ILE A 229 -42.62 13.92 -8.57
N GLU A 230 -42.88 12.72 -9.12
CA GLU A 230 -43.74 12.53 -10.29
C GLU A 230 -45.24 12.41 -9.94
N GLU A 231 -45.58 12.11 -8.69
CA GLU A 231 -46.95 12.19 -8.11
C GLU A 231 -47.40 13.64 -7.80
#